data_AF-A0A7V0Z3K0-F1
#
_entry.id   AF-A0A7V0Z3K0-F1
#
_cell.length_a   1.000
_cell.length_b   1.000
_cell.length_c   1.000
_cell.angle_alpha   90.00
_cell.angle_beta   90.00
_cell.angle_gamma   90.00
#
_symmetry.space_group_name_H-M   'P 1'
#
loop_
_entity.id
_entity.type
_entity.pdbx_description
1 polymer ?
#
loop_
_entity_poly.entity_id
_entity_poly.type
_entity_poly.pdbx_seq_one_letter_code
_entity_poly.pdbx_strand_id
1 'polypeptide(L)'
;MKKIAKISLLCLLIASCINESDEAILRREFLIPPSAKTIYYNVYPEKPGFFGREGLRIDIAFQFDERSFQKYFDDAKKGVNWLELPIPEDFLMKMLGIKSTKEGIIRSYKESGKALPEEGSIYNPTLGQLFESALKSVELPETKGLFQCRTAGDDIMHKKKEIKLSLEKDLIDFILAILDTEKKQLIIKVRTKY
;
A
#
# COMPACT_ATOMS: atom_id res chain seq x y z
N MET A 1 21.06 14.47 -62.98
CA MET A 1 19.98 14.93 -62.08
C MET A 1 19.35 13.73 -61.40
N LYS A 2 19.71 13.43 -60.14
CA LYS A 2 19.13 12.32 -59.38
C LYS A 2 18.17 12.89 -58.33
N LYS A 3 16.89 12.51 -58.41
CA LYS A 3 15.85 12.89 -57.45
C LYS A 3 16.05 12.11 -56.15
N ILE A 4 16.30 12.81 -55.05
CA ILE A 4 16.30 12.24 -53.70
C ILE A 4 14.85 12.31 -53.20
N ALA A 5 14.20 11.17 -53.10
CA ALA A 5 12.89 11.06 -52.47
C ALA A 5 13.08 11.23 -50.95
N LYS A 6 12.54 12.32 -50.40
CA LYS A 6 12.38 12.50 -48.95
C LYS A 6 11.29 11.56 -48.47
N ILE A 7 11.68 10.43 -47.88
CA ILE A 7 10.77 9.61 -47.07
C ILE A 7 10.63 10.36 -45.73
N SER A 8 9.49 11.04 -45.56
CA SER A 8 9.13 11.67 -44.30
C SER A 8 8.75 10.56 -43.33
N LEU A 9 9.65 10.25 -42.38
CA LEU A 9 9.38 9.34 -41.27
C LEU A 9 8.46 10.08 -40.29
N LEU A 10 7.16 10.00 -40.56
CA LEU A 10 6.11 10.45 -39.66
C LEU A 10 6.06 9.48 -38.48
N CYS A 11 6.89 9.72 -37.47
CA CYS A 11 6.75 9.10 -36.17
C CYS A 11 5.41 9.54 -35.58
N LEU A 12 4.39 8.72 -35.83
CA LEU A 12 3.16 8.67 -35.05
C LEU A 12 3.53 8.38 -33.59
N LEU A 13 3.78 9.44 -32.84
CA LEU A 13 3.67 9.46 -31.38
C LEU A 13 2.20 9.22 -31.05
N ILE A 14 1.79 7.97 -31.12
CA ILE A 14 0.61 7.51 -30.40
C ILE A 14 1.04 7.55 -28.94
N ALA A 15 0.77 8.68 -28.28
CA ALA A 15 0.69 8.76 -26.84
C ALA A 15 -0.47 7.84 -26.44
N SER A 16 -0.21 6.54 -26.42
CA SER A 16 -1.05 5.59 -25.74
C SER A 16 -0.92 5.98 -24.28
N CYS A 17 -1.98 6.55 -23.69
CA CYS A 17 -2.18 6.48 -22.26
C CYS A 17 -2.21 4.99 -21.92
N ILE A 18 -1.03 4.41 -21.70
CA ILE A 18 -0.93 3.05 -21.18
C ILE A 18 -1.48 3.18 -19.77
N ASN A 19 -2.74 2.75 -19.59
CA ASN A 19 -3.27 2.48 -18.27
C ASN A 19 -2.42 1.35 -17.69
N GLU A 20 -1.39 1.74 -16.94
CA GLU A 20 -0.49 0.82 -16.28
C GLU A 20 -1.27 0.11 -15.16
N SER A 21 -1.12 -1.22 -15.05
CA SER A 21 -1.80 -1.98 -14.02
C SER A 21 -1.22 -1.69 -12.64
N ASP A 22 -2.02 -1.87 -11.58
CA ASP A 22 -1.53 -1.70 -10.21
C ASP A 22 -0.31 -2.58 -9.93
N GLU A 23 -0.30 -3.81 -10.45
CA GLU A 23 0.85 -4.71 -10.36
C GLU A 23 2.11 -4.10 -10.98
N ALA A 24 2.02 -3.54 -12.19
CA ALA A 24 3.16 -2.95 -12.89
C ALA A 24 3.70 -1.72 -12.13
N ILE A 25 2.79 -0.90 -11.58
CA ILE A 25 3.16 0.22 -10.71
C ILE A 25 3.90 -0.29 -9.47
N LEU A 26 3.35 -1.27 -8.76
CA LEU A 26 3.97 -1.83 -7.55
C LEU A 26 5.32 -2.49 -7.84
N ARG A 27 5.44 -3.20 -8.97
CA ARG A 27 6.72 -3.77 -9.42
C ARG A 27 7.77 -2.69 -9.62
N ARG A 28 7.42 -1.58 -10.26
CA ARG A 28 8.35 -0.44 -10.42
C ARG A 28 8.69 0.20 -9.08
N GLU A 29 7.67 0.54 -8.28
CA GLU A 29 7.83 1.25 -7.00
C GLU A 29 8.71 0.50 -6.01
N PHE A 30 8.65 -0.82 -6.02
CA PHE A 30 9.45 -1.68 -5.15
C PHE A 30 10.63 -2.34 -5.86
N LEU A 31 10.94 -1.94 -7.10
CA LEU A 31 12.06 -2.48 -7.89
C LEU A 31 12.05 -4.02 -7.96
N ILE A 32 10.85 -4.60 -8.09
CA ILE A 32 10.63 -6.04 -8.09
C ILE A 32 11.18 -6.60 -9.41
N PRO A 33 12.07 -7.62 -9.37
CA PRO A 33 12.67 -8.15 -10.57
C PRO A 33 11.62 -8.85 -11.45
N PRO A 34 11.76 -8.82 -12.80
CA PRO A 34 10.84 -9.51 -13.70
C PRO A 34 10.77 -11.04 -13.50
N SER A 35 11.81 -11.63 -12.90
CA SER A 35 11.84 -13.06 -12.55
C SER A 35 10.88 -13.42 -11.41
N ALA A 36 10.49 -12.45 -10.57
CA ALA A 36 9.59 -12.70 -9.46
C ALA A 36 8.15 -12.95 -9.93
N LYS A 37 7.58 -14.07 -9.50
CA LYS A 37 6.24 -14.51 -9.88
C LYS A 37 5.19 -13.94 -8.94
N THR A 38 4.09 -13.44 -9.48
CA THR A 38 2.91 -13.07 -8.68
C THR A 38 2.24 -14.34 -8.17
N ILE A 39 2.07 -14.47 -6.86
CA ILE A 39 1.45 -15.65 -6.22
C ILE A 39 -0.05 -15.44 -6.04
N TYR A 40 -0.42 -14.26 -5.56
CA TYR A 40 -1.80 -13.82 -5.49
C TYR A 40 -1.86 -12.33 -5.77
N TYR A 41 -3.00 -11.87 -6.26
CA TYR A 41 -3.29 -10.46 -6.51
C TYR A 41 -4.80 -10.25 -6.34
N ASN A 42 -5.17 -9.66 -5.20
CA ASN A 42 -6.53 -9.33 -4.85
C ASN A 42 -6.68 -7.82 -4.80
N VAL A 43 -7.76 -7.31 -5.40
CA VAL A 43 -7.92 -5.89 -5.59
C VAL A 43 -9.39 -5.49 -5.49
N TYR A 44 -9.66 -4.41 -4.75
CA TYR A 44 -11.01 -3.88 -4.56
C TYR A 44 -10.99 -2.35 -4.36
N PRO A 45 -11.85 -1.57 -5.00
CA PRO A 45 -12.64 -1.96 -6.17
C PRO A 45 -11.72 -2.25 -7.37
N GLU A 46 -12.09 -3.21 -8.22
CA GLU A 46 -11.29 -3.55 -9.41
C GLU A 46 -11.26 -2.42 -10.45
N LYS A 47 -12.35 -1.64 -10.54
CA LYS A 47 -12.52 -0.56 -11.50
C LYS A 47 -12.78 0.76 -10.77
N PRO A 48 -12.34 1.90 -11.33
CA PRO A 48 -12.71 3.21 -10.81
C PRO A 48 -14.22 3.46 -10.95
N GLY A 49 -14.83 4.01 -9.91
CA GLY A 49 -16.13 4.67 -9.95
C GLY A 49 -16.00 6.13 -10.40
N PHE A 50 -17.06 6.91 -10.21
CA PHE A 50 -17.12 8.32 -10.64
C PHE A 50 -16.03 9.21 -9.99
N PHE A 51 -15.66 8.88 -8.75
CA PHE A 51 -14.62 9.58 -7.98
C PHE A 51 -13.27 8.84 -7.97
N GLY A 52 -13.05 7.90 -8.90
CA GLY A 52 -11.85 7.06 -8.92
C GLY A 52 -12.04 5.79 -8.09
N ARG A 53 -10.97 5.32 -7.44
CA ARG A 53 -10.97 4.05 -6.67
C ARG A 53 -11.02 4.33 -5.18
N GLU A 54 -12.12 4.92 -4.76
CA GLU A 54 -12.49 5.05 -3.36
C GLU A 54 -12.55 3.65 -2.70
N GLY A 55 -12.04 3.54 -1.48
CA GLY A 55 -11.82 2.35 -0.69
C GLY A 55 -10.79 1.39 -1.27
N LEU A 56 -9.77 1.85 -2.01
CA LEU A 56 -8.78 0.99 -2.64
C LEU A 56 -8.07 0.09 -1.62
N ARG A 57 -8.14 -1.21 -1.90
CA ARG A 57 -7.44 -2.29 -1.23
C ARG A 57 -6.74 -3.12 -2.28
N ILE A 58 -5.44 -3.30 -2.13
CA ILE A 58 -4.67 -4.27 -2.93
C ILE A 58 -3.91 -5.14 -1.96
N ASP A 59 -4.03 -6.46 -2.14
CA ASP A 59 -3.17 -7.44 -1.49
C ASP A 59 -2.48 -8.25 -2.59
N ILE A 60 -1.14 -8.17 -2.65
CA ILE A 60 -0.35 -8.84 -3.66
C ILE A 60 0.90 -9.46 -3.03
N ALA A 61 1.33 -10.61 -3.53
CA ALA A 61 2.60 -11.20 -3.15
C ALA A 61 3.42 -11.63 -4.36
N PHE A 62 4.73 -11.36 -4.28
CA PHE A 62 5.70 -11.73 -5.29
C PHE A 62 6.68 -12.76 -4.71
N GLN A 63 6.74 -13.93 -5.32
CA GLN A 63 7.71 -14.96 -5.01
C GLN A 63 8.99 -14.75 -5.80
N PHE A 64 10.10 -14.72 -5.09
CA PHE A 64 11.44 -14.65 -5.67
C PHE A 64 12.01 -16.06 -5.80
N ASP A 65 12.87 -16.25 -6.80
CA ASP A 65 13.86 -17.32 -6.75
C ASP A 65 14.95 -17.00 -5.72
N GLU A 66 15.71 -18.02 -5.30
CA GLU A 66 16.74 -17.90 -4.27
C GLU A 66 17.71 -16.73 -4.50
N ARG A 67 18.23 -16.65 -5.72
CA ARG A 67 19.30 -15.72 -6.06
C ARG A 67 18.76 -14.29 -6.10
N SER A 68 17.59 -14.10 -6.71
CA SER A 68 16.91 -12.81 -6.76
C SER A 68 16.50 -12.35 -5.36
N PHE A 69 16.02 -13.27 -4.51
CA PHE A 69 15.65 -12.95 -3.13
C PHE A 69 16.85 -12.46 -2.34
N GLN A 70 17.95 -13.23 -2.33
CA GLN A 70 19.13 -12.89 -1.54
C GLN A 70 19.67 -11.50 -1.91
N LYS A 71 19.77 -11.21 -3.22
CA LYS A 71 20.17 -9.89 -3.70
C LYS A 71 19.22 -8.80 -3.21
N TYR A 72 17.92 -9.00 -3.37
CA TYR A 72 16.91 -8.02 -2.96
C TYR A 72 16.94 -7.76 -1.46
N PHE A 73 17.06 -8.82 -0.65
CA PHE A 73 17.16 -8.74 0.81
C PHE A 73 18.44 -8.03 1.27
N ASP A 74 19.59 -8.33 0.67
CA ASP A 74 20.85 -7.67 0.99
C ASP A 74 20.82 -6.18 0.65
N ASP A 75 20.23 -5.83 -0.49
CA ASP A 75 20.04 -4.43 -0.89
C ASP A 75 19.06 -3.70 0.07
N ALA A 76 17.96 -4.36 0.45
CA ALA A 76 16.99 -3.84 1.42
C ALA A 76 17.63 -3.60 2.80
N LYS A 77 18.41 -4.56 3.29
CA LYS A 77 19.08 -4.51 4.60
C LYS A 77 20.18 -3.44 4.67
N LYS A 78 20.86 -3.15 3.56
CA LYS A 78 21.82 -2.04 3.45
C LYS A 78 21.13 -0.67 3.40
N GLY A 79 19.89 -0.63 2.94
CA GLY A 79 19.11 0.59 2.88
C GLY A 79 18.62 1.04 4.27
N VAL A 80 18.51 2.34 4.49
CA VAL A 80 17.93 2.92 5.72
C VAL A 80 16.40 2.94 5.73
N ASN A 81 15.79 2.35 4.70
CA ASN A 81 14.37 2.49 4.39
C ASN A 81 13.52 1.28 4.79
N TRP A 82 14.15 0.25 5.35
CA TRP A 82 13.52 -0.98 5.80
C TRP A 82 13.77 -1.15 7.29
N LEU A 83 12.75 -1.60 8.01
CA LEU A 83 12.78 -1.86 9.45
C LEU A 83 12.61 -3.36 9.69
N GLU A 84 13.10 -3.87 10.81
CA GLU A 84 12.94 -5.28 11.16
C GLU A 84 11.52 -5.59 11.63
N LEU A 85 11.01 -6.76 11.24
CA LEU A 85 9.80 -7.32 11.83
C LEU A 85 10.09 -7.85 13.25
N PRO A 86 9.10 -7.83 14.17
CA PRO A 86 7.70 -7.47 13.97
C PRO A 86 7.45 -5.96 13.89
N ILE A 87 6.36 -5.56 13.21
CA ILE A 87 5.95 -4.15 13.17
C ILE A 87 5.51 -3.73 14.58
N PRO A 88 6.07 -2.63 15.14
CA PRO A 88 5.67 -2.16 16.46
C PRO A 88 4.16 -1.84 16.54
N GLU A 89 3.54 -2.17 17.66
CA GLU A 89 2.09 -1.96 17.87
C GLU A 89 1.69 -0.49 17.71
N ASP A 90 2.49 0.43 18.27
CA ASP A 90 2.24 1.87 18.17
C ASP A 90 2.32 2.38 16.72
N PHE A 91 3.21 1.80 15.92
CA PHE A 91 3.29 2.05 14.48
C PHE A 91 2.03 1.54 13.78
N LEU A 92 1.60 0.31 14.06
CA LEU A 92 0.40 -0.29 13.48
C LEU A 92 -0.86 0.53 13.83
N MET A 93 -1.02 0.95 15.08
CA MET A 93 -2.16 1.77 15.50
C MET A 93 -2.26 3.08 14.70
N LYS A 94 -1.13 3.75 14.44
CA LYS A 94 -1.08 4.97 13.64
C LYS A 94 -1.27 4.70 12.15
N MET A 95 -0.63 3.66 11.63
CA MET A 95 -0.78 3.25 10.23
C MET A 95 -2.25 2.91 9.90
N LEU A 96 -2.95 2.23 10.81
CA LEU A 96 -4.37 1.88 10.67
C LEU A 96 -5.30 3.07 11.03
N GLY A 97 -4.74 4.17 11.52
CA GLY A 97 -5.45 5.38 11.88
C GLY A 97 -6.53 5.15 12.94
N ILE A 98 -6.21 4.40 13.99
CA ILE A 98 -7.15 3.98 15.03
C ILE A 98 -7.67 5.17 15.84
N LYS A 99 -6.78 6.10 16.22
CA LYS A 99 -7.14 7.27 17.03
C LYS A 99 -8.06 8.21 16.24
N SER A 100 -7.72 8.49 14.99
CA SER A 100 -8.51 9.30 14.07
C SER A 100 -9.89 8.70 13.80
N THR A 101 -9.98 7.37 13.73
CA THR A 101 -11.26 6.67 13.62
C THR A 101 -12.13 6.89 14.85
N LYS A 102 -11.55 6.73 16.06
CA LYS A 102 -12.27 6.98 17.33
C LYS A 102 -12.73 8.44 17.44
N GLU A 103 -11.86 9.39 17.12
CA GLU A 103 -12.20 10.82 17.09
C GLU A 103 -13.31 11.13 16.08
N GLY A 104 -13.28 10.49 14.90
CA GLY A 104 -14.33 10.61 13.88
C GLY A 104 -15.69 10.12 14.36
N ILE A 105 -15.74 8.99 15.06
CA ILE A 105 -16.98 8.46 15.68
C ILE A 105 -17.54 9.48 16.68
N ILE A 106 -16.72 9.94 17.63
CA ILE A 106 -17.15 10.91 18.65
C ILE A 106 -17.68 12.20 18.01
N ARG A 107 -16.96 12.71 17.00
CA ARG A 107 -17.36 13.92 16.27
C ARG A 107 -18.70 13.75 15.56
N SER A 108 -18.93 12.61 14.89
CA SER A 108 -20.18 12.34 14.18
C SER A 108 -21.41 12.33 15.11
N TYR A 109 -21.29 11.77 16.32
CA TYR A 109 -22.37 11.82 17.32
C TYR A 109 -22.61 13.24 17.83
N LYS A 110 -21.55 14.00 18.09
CA LYS A 110 -21.64 15.41 18.48
C LYS A 110 -22.36 16.26 17.43
N GLU A 111 -21.99 16.10 16.16
CA GLU A 111 -22.58 16.86 15.04
C GLU A 111 -24.03 16.47 14.76
N SER A 112 -24.40 15.21 14.99
CA SER A 112 -25.78 14.74 14.82
C SER A 112 -26.71 15.05 16.01
N GLY A 113 -26.18 15.59 17.12
CA GLY A 113 -26.94 15.87 18.34
C GLY A 113 -27.42 14.61 19.09
N LYS A 114 -26.96 13.43 18.70
CA LYS A 114 -27.28 12.16 19.35
C LYS A 114 -26.32 11.92 20.52
N ALA A 115 -26.82 11.28 21.58
CA ALA A 115 -25.97 10.82 22.67
C ALA A 115 -24.94 9.79 22.14
N LEU A 116 -23.68 9.93 22.56
CA LEU A 116 -22.65 8.95 22.27
C LEU A 116 -22.99 7.64 23.01
N PRO A 117 -23.03 6.48 22.32
CA PRO A 117 -23.27 5.20 22.96
C PRO A 117 -22.18 4.84 23.98
N GLU A 118 -22.47 3.86 24.83
CA GLU A 118 -21.51 3.33 25.81
C GLU A 118 -20.22 2.85 25.12
N GLU A 119 -19.08 3.14 25.72
CA GLU A 119 -17.79 2.68 25.21
C GLU A 119 -17.67 1.15 25.27
N GLY A 120 -17.15 0.55 24.21
CA GLY A 120 -17.10 -0.91 24.05
C GLY A 120 -18.25 -1.48 23.24
N SER A 121 -19.28 -0.67 22.93
CA SER A 121 -20.35 -1.05 22.02
C SER A 121 -19.90 -1.03 20.54
N ILE A 122 -20.66 -1.68 19.67
CA ILE A 122 -20.42 -1.69 18.20
C ILE A 122 -20.37 -0.26 17.62
N TYR A 123 -21.10 0.67 18.22
CA TYR A 123 -21.21 2.05 17.75
C TYR A 123 -20.24 3.02 18.44
N ASN A 124 -19.60 2.61 19.53
CA ASN A 124 -18.54 3.36 20.21
C ASN A 124 -17.45 2.41 20.73
N PRO A 125 -16.73 1.71 19.83
CA PRO A 125 -15.73 0.71 20.22
C PRO A 125 -14.56 1.34 20.97
N THR A 126 -13.89 0.54 21.80
CA THR A 126 -12.61 0.93 22.42
C THR A 126 -11.50 1.01 21.36
N LEU A 127 -10.38 1.66 21.70
CA LEU A 127 -9.19 1.65 20.83
C LEU A 127 -8.69 0.23 20.56
N GLY A 128 -8.74 -0.65 21.56
CA GLY A 128 -8.37 -2.06 21.42
C GLY A 128 -9.27 -2.80 20.43
N GLN A 129 -10.59 -2.66 20.54
CA GLN A 129 -11.54 -3.28 19.60
C GLN A 129 -11.36 -2.77 18.17
N LEU A 130 -11.13 -1.45 18.00
CA LEU A 130 -10.83 -0.87 16.69
C LEU A 130 -9.53 -1.44 16.12
N PHE A 131 -8.50 -1.56 16.96
CA PHE A 131 -7.20 -2.08 16.56
C PHE A 131 -7.27 -3.56 16.15
N GLU A 132 -7.89 -4.42 16.96
CA GLU A 132 -8.08 -5.84 16.65
C GLU A 132 -8.87 -6.03 15.34
N SER A 133 -9.96 -5.28 15.17
CA SER A 133 -10.76 -5.31 13.94
C SER A 133 -9.96 -4.88 12.71
N ALA A 134 -9.17 -3.81 12.84
CA ALA A 134 -8.33 -3.30 11.76
C ALA A 134 -7.19 -4.28 11.41
N LEU A 135 -6.53 -4.87 12.41
CA LEU A 135 -5.51 -5.89 12.20
C LEU A 135 -6.08 -7.12 11.48
N LYS A 136 -7.26 -7.58 11.91
CA LYS A 136 -7.95 -8.70 11.27
C LYS A 136 -8.30 -8.40 9.81
N SER A 137 -8.67 -7.16 9.49
CA SER A 137 -8.98 -6.72 8.11
C SER A 137 -7.74 -6.61 7.21
N VAL A 138 -6.57 -6.32 7.79
CA VAL A 138 -5.32 -6.24 7.05
C VAL A 138 -4.68 -7.61 6.86
N GLU A 139 -4.90 -8.58 7.75
CA GLU A 139 -4.37 -9.95 7.67
C GLU A 139 -2.84 -9.96 7.49
N LEU A 140 -2.11 -9.45 8.48
CA LEU A 140 -0.65 -9.44 8.46
C LEU A 140 -0.09 -10.86 8.63
N PRO A 141 0.90 -11.26 7.82
CA PRO A 141 1.55 -12.55 8.00
C PRO A 141 2.38 -12.58 9.30
N GLU A 142 2.26 -13.66 10.06
CA GLU A 142 3.19 -13.96 11.16
C GLU A 142 4.49 -14.51 10.54
N THR A 143 5.46 -13.62 10.31
CA THR A 143 6.73 -13.97 9.65
C THR A 143 7.90 -13.13 10.19
N LYS A 144 9.11 -13.47 9.74
CA LYS A 144 10.34 -12.74 9.96
C LYS A 144 10.79 -12.03 8.69
N GLY A 145 11.62 -11.01 8.89
CA GLY A 145 12.24 -10.28 7.80
C GLY A 145 12.13 -8.79 8.02
N LEU A 146 11.80 -8.06 6.96
CA LEU A 146 11.80 -6.61 6.96
C LEU A 146 10.43 -6.06 6.57
N PHE A 147 10.11 -4.86 7.02
CA PHE A 147 8.95 -4.12 6.55
C PHE A 147 9.31 -2.70 6.14
N GLN A 148 8.49 -2.14 5.26
CA GLN A 148 8.55 -0.74 4.86
C GLN A 148 7.12 -0.24 4.70
N CYS A 149 6.83 0.92 5.28
CA CYS A 149 5.57 1.61 5.06
C CYS A 149 5.82 2.85 4.20
N ARG A 150 4.95 3.08 3.23
CA ARG A 150 4.92 4.30 2.43
C ARG A 150 3.55 4.95 2.52
N THR A 151 3.52 6.27 2.47
CA THR A 151 2.30 7.05 2.20
C THR A 151 2.36 7.61 0.81
N ALA A 152 1.21 7.92 0.23
CA ALA A 152 1.13 8.70 -0.99
C ALA A 152 0.49 10.06 -0.71
N GLY A 153 0.62 10.99 -1.65
CA GLY A 153 -0.30 12.13 -1.68
C GLY A 153 -1.69 11.70 -2.19
N ASP A 154 -2.48 12.64 -2.68
CA ASP A 154 -3.86 12.43 -3.19
C ASP A 154 -4.09 11.34 -4.28
N ASP A 155 -3.04 10.63 -4.74
CA ASP A 155 -3.19 9.44 -5.60
C ASP A 155 -2.19 8.36 -5.15
N ILE A 156 -2.72 7.33 -4.50
CA ILE A 156 -1.92 6.24 -3.92
C ILE A 156 -1.16 5.42 -4.94
N MET A 157 -1.55 5.43 -6.21
CA MET A 157 -0.85 4.69 -7.26
C MET A 157 0.16 5.57 -7.98
N HIS A 158 -0.17 6.82 -8.30
CA HIS A 158 0.66 7.63 -9.22
C HIS A 158 1.50 8.73 -8.57
N LYS A 159 1.16 9.21 -7.37
CA LYS A 159 1.96 10.27 -6.74
C LYS A 159 3.27 9.75 -6.16
N LYS A 160 4.24 10.65 -5.98
CA LYS A 160 5.49 10.35 -5.28
C LYS A 160 5.20 9.77 -3.89
N LYS A 161 5.87 8.66 -3.56
CA LYS A 161 5.72 7.99 -2.26
C LYS A 161 6.72 8.54 -1.26
N GLU A 162 6.28 8.68 -0.02
CA GLU A 162 7.15 8.99 1.10
C GLU A 162 7.30 7.77 2.00
N ILE A 163 8.54 7.37 2.25
CA ILE A 163 8.85 6.27 3.16
C ILE A 163 8.69 6.77 4.60
N LYS A 164 7.97 6.02 5.43
CA LYS A 164 7.72 6.36 6.84
C LYS A 164 8.45 5.36 7.73
N LEU A 165 9.47 5.85 8.42
CA LEU A 165 10.23 5.09 9.42
C LEU A 165 9.65 5.26 10.83
N SER A 166 8.91 6.35 11.05
CA SER A 166 8.12 6.61 12.23
C SER A 166 6.86 7.37 11.84
N LEU A 167 5.85 7.35 12.70
CA LEU A 167 4.59 8.05 12.50
C LEU A 167 4.33 8.96 13.70
N GLU A 168 4.19 10.27 13.42
CA GLU A 168 3.76 11.27 14.41
C GLU A 168 2.24 11.39 14.47
N LYS A 169 1.58 11.10 13.35
CA LYS A 169 0.13 11.15 13.17
C LYS A 169 -0.35 9.90 12.44
N ASP A 170 -1.64 9.68 12.57
CA ASP A 170 -2.34 8.62 11.86
C ASP A 170 -2.25 8.79 10.34
N LEU A 171 -2.22 7.66 9.64
CA LEU A 171 -2.26 7.63 8.18
C LEU A 171 -3.71 7.57 7.68
N ILE A 172 -3.92 8.22 6.55
CA ILE A 172 -5.18 8.16 5.80
C ILE A 172 -5.10 7.05 4.76
N ASP A 173 -3.92 6.88 4.18
CA ASP A 173 -3.61 5.92 3.13
C ASP A 173 -2.21 5.33 3.36
N PHE A 174 -2.01 4.08 2.97
CA PHE A 174 -0.70 3.43 3.12
C PHE A 174 -0.45 2.34 2.09
N ILE A 175 0.85 2.14 1.82
CA ILE A 175 1.39 0.97 1.15
C ILE A 175 2.37 0.31 2.12
N LEU A 176 1.98 -0.83 2.68
CA LEU A 176 2.81 -1.64 3.56
C LEU A 176 3.44 -2.76 2.74
N ALA A 177 4.76 -2.80 2.71
CA ALA A 177 5.54 -3.87 2.11
C ALA A 177 6.22 -4.70 3.20
N ILE A 178 6.14 -6.02 3.08
CA ILE A 178 6.71 -7.01 3.99
C ILE A 178 7.58 -7.95 3.17
N LEU A 179 8.88 -7.94 3.46
CA LEU A 179 9.85 -8.85 2.89
C LEU A 179 10.00 -10.06 3.81
N ASP A 180 9.27 -11.13 3.49
CA ASP A 180 9.19 -12.39 4.23
C ASP A 180 10.39 -13.27 3.89
N THR A 181 11.26 -13.53 4.88
CA THR A 181 12.48 -14.33 4.69
C THR A 181 12.24 -15.83 4.70
N GLU A 182 11.15 -16.29 5.31
CA GLU A 182 10.82 -17.71 5.41
C GLU A 182 10.23 -18.21 4.08
N LYS A 183 9.34 -17.42 3.47
CA LYS A 183 8.72 -17.73 2.18
C LYS A 183 9.46 -17.16 0.99
N LYS A 184 10.43 -16.25 1.21
CA LYS A 184 11.17 -15.54 0.17
C LYS A 184 10.24 -14.72 -0.73
N GLN A 185 9.33 -13.99 -0.09
CA GLN A 185 8.27 -13.24 -0.74
C GLN A 185 8.32 -11.76 -0.38
N LEU A 186 7.89 -10.91 -1.31
CA LEU A 186 7.51 -9.54 -1.02
C LEU A 186 5.98 -9.46 -1.03
N ILE A 187 5.40 -9.24 0.13
CA ILE A 187 3.96 -9.07 0.34
C ILE A 187 3.68 -7.56 0.41
N ILE A 188 2.75 -7.06 -0.40
CA ILE A 188 2.37 -5.65 -0.40
C ILE A 188 0.87 -5.53 -0.13
N LYS A 189 0.53 -4.66 0.82
CA LYS A 189 -0.84 -4.30 1.20
C LYS A 189 -1.03 -2.80 1.00
N VAL A 190 -1.95 -2.44 0.11
CA VAL A 190 -2.38 -1.05 -0.14
C VAL A 190 -3.73 -0.85 0.50
N ARG A 191 -3.93 0.27 1.21
CA ARG A 191 -5.24 0.66 1.77
C ARG A 191 -5.44 2.17 1.65
N THR A 192 -6.64 2.59 1.22
CA THR A 192 -7.12 3.97 1.29
C THR A 192 -8.41 4.05 2.13
N LYS A 193 -8.60 5.16 2.86
CA LYS A 193 -9.81 5.42 3.67
C LYS A 193 -10.96 6.06 2.89
N TYR A 194 -10.66 6.85 1.87
CA TYR A 194 -11.65 7.41 0.93
C TYR A 194 -12.02 6.32 -0.02
#